data_AF-A0A821JDF9-F1
#
_entry.id   AF-A0A821JDF9-F1
#
_cell.length_a   1.000
_cell.length_b   1.000
_cell.length_c   1.000
_cell.angle_alpha   90.00
_cell.angle_beta   90.00
_cell.angle_gamma   90.00
#
_symmetry.space_group_name_H-M   'P 1'
#
loop_
_entity.id
_entity.type
_entity.pdbx_description
1 polymer ?
#
loop_
_entity_poly.entity_id
_entity_poly.type
_entity_poly.pdbx_seq_one_letter_code
_entity_poly.pdbx_strand_id
1 'polypeptide(L)'
;QQLNVISQTDIFIGVHGAGLTHVLFMKPNRCLIELTTLLWESQHHFELMASINSINYRRCLTTDGSQDTSQTIFECVKSKIDRMCSLAPVQNDAQPIFSTLPRINGSISNSSIAF
;
A
#
# COMPACT_ATOMS: atom_id res chain seq x y z
N GLN A 1 19.95 -0.74 -0.09
CA GLN A 1 19.12 -0.32 1.07
C GLN A 1 17.65 -0.12 0.66
N GLN A 2 17.34 0.72 -0.33
CA GLN A 2 15.96 1.00 -0.78
C GLN A 2 15.17 -0.24 -1.23
N LEU A 3 15.81 -1.19 -1.93
CA LEU A 3 15.15 -2.44 -2.36
C LEU A 3 14.68 -3.31 -1.18
N ASN A 4 15.40 -3.30 -0.05
CA ASN A 4 14.97 -4.05 1.12
C ASN A 4 13.71 -3.42 1.73
N VAL A 5 13.69 -2.08 1.82
CA VAL A 5 12.53 -1.33 2.31
C VAL A 5 11.31 -1.60 1.45
N ILE A 6 11.41 -1.40 0.13
CA ILE A 6 10.26 -1.57 -0.77
C ILE A 6 9.70 -3.01 -0.75
N SER A 7 10.56 -4.02 -0.58
CA SER A 7 10.14 -5.43 -0.53
C SER A 7 9.28 -5.77 0.70
N GLN A 8 9.34 -4.93 1.74
CA GLN A 8 8.55 -5.07 2.96
C GLN A 8 7.44 -4.02 3.07
N THR A 9 7.40 -3.03 2.17
CA THR A 9 6.41 -1.96 2.18
C THR A 9 4.99 -2.50 1.93
N ASP A 10 4.05 -2.07 2.77
CA ASP A 10 2.64 -2.38 2.62
C ASP A 10 1.92 -1.43 1.65
N ILE A 11 2.29 -0.14 1.75
CA ILE A 11 1.72 0.96 0.98
C ILE A 11 2.88 1.79 0.44
N PHE A 12 2.97 1.86 -0.89
CA PHE A 12 3.92 2.71 -1.59
C PHE A 12 3.15 3.87 -2.24
N ILE A 13 3.61 5.10 -2.00
CA ILE A 13 2.98 6.32 -2.55
C ILE A 13 3.99 6.96 -3.49
N GLY A 14 3.68 7.00 -4.79
CA GLY A 14 4.55 7.56 -5.82
C GLY A 14 3.94 8.76 -6.51
N VAL A 15 4.72 9.82 -6.73
CA VAL A 15 4.30 10.99 -7.52
C VAL A 15 4.72 10.78 -8.98
N HIS A 16 3.78 10.81 -9.91
CA HIS A 16 4.03 10.94 -11.35
C HIS A 16 5.23 10.12 -11.90
N GLY A 17 5.09 8.79 -11.95
CA GLY A 17 6.15 7.87 -12.42
C GLY A 17 7.38 7.73 -11.51
N ALA A 18 7.55 8.54 -10.46
CA ALA A 18 8.69 8.42 -9.55
C ALA A 18 8.62 7.10 -8.78
N GLY A 19 9.70 6.32 -8.84
CA GLY A 19 9.74 5.01 -8.20
C GLY A 19 8.92 3.93 -8.92
N LEU A 20 8.55 4.12 -10.19
CA LEU A 20 7.82 3.13 -10.98
C LEU A 20 8.47 1.74 -10.97
N THR A 21 9.81 1.68 -11.02
CA THR A 21 10.54 0.40 -10.97
C THR A 21 10.52 -0.25 -9.59
N HIS A 22 10.26 0.50 -8.51
CA HIS A 22 10.14 -0.04 -7.16
C HIS A 22 8.91 -0.95 -7.01
N VAL A 23 7.86 -0.70 -7.81
CA VAL A 23 6.64 -1.54 -7.89
C VAL A 23 6.98 -3.00 -8.23
N LEU A 24 8.01 -3.23 -9.06
CA LEU A 24 8.47 -4.59 -9.41
C LEU A 24 9.02 -5.40 -8.23
N PHE A 25 9.40 -4.73 -7.15
CA PHE A 25 9.98 -5.37 -5.98
C PHE A 25 9.01 -5.44 -4.79
N MET A 26 7.82 -4.88 -4.93
CA MET A 26 6.76 -5.02 -3.93
C MET A 26 6.16 -6.42 -3.97
N LYS A 27 5.70 -6.90 -2.82
CA LYS A 27 4.99 -8.17 -2.71
C LYS A 27 3.57 -8.06 -3.31
N PRO A 28 2.98 -9.17 -3.78
CA PRO A 28 1.57 -9.20 -4.18
C PRO A 28 0.62 -8.76 -3.07
N ASN A 29 -0.57 -8.29 -3.46
CA ASN A 29 -1.62 -7.78 -2.57
C ASN A 29 -1.26 -6.54 -1.76
N ARG A 30 -0.05 -5.96 -1.92
CA ARG A 30 0.30 -4.65 -1.38
C ARG A 30 -0.39 -3.54 -2.14
N CYS A 31 -0.27 -2.30 -1.66
CA CYS A 31 -0.92 -1.14 -2.27
C CYS A 31 0.08 -0.18 -2.88
N LEU A 32 -0.21 0.27 -4.10
CA LEU A 32 0.40 1.41 -4.74
C LEU A 32 -0.64 2.54 -4.86
N ILE A 33 -0.27 3.73 -4.40
CA ILE A 33 -1.03 4.97 -4.60
C ILE A 33 -0.23 5.88 -5.51
N GLU A 34 -0.74 6.15 -6.72
CA GLU A 34 -0.18 7.15 -7.62
C GLU A 34 -0.81 8.52 -7.34
N LEU A 35 0.03 9.48 -6.99
CA LEU A 35 -0.31 10.90 -6.97
C LEU A 35 -0.01 11.47 -8.35
N THR A 36 -1.04 11.94 -9.05
CA THR A 36 -0.89 12.49 -10.40
C THR A 36 -1.73 13.74 -10.58
N THR A 37 -1.40 14.54 -11.59
CA THR A 37 -2.18 15.74 -11.95
C THR A 37 -3.00 15.48 -13.20
N LEU A 38 -3.99 16.34 -13.48
CA LEU A 38 -4.79 16.27 -14.71
C LEU A 38 -3.95 16.22 -16.00
N LEU A 39 -2.77 16.86 -16.02
CA LEU A 39 -1.87 16.86 -17.17
C LEU A 39 -1.30 15.47 -17.51
N TRP A 40 -1.31 14.55 -16.54
CA TRP A 40 -0.65 13.24 -16.64
C TRP A 40 -1.62 12.08 -16.39
N GLU A 41 -2.92 12.35 -16.39
CA GLU A 41 -3.95 11.35 -16.11
C GLU A 41 -3.98 10.22 -17.16
N SER A 42 -3.61 10.49 -18.40
CA SER A 42 -3.62 9.49 -19.47
C SER A 42 -2.45 8.49 -19.43
N GLN A 43 -1.50 8.67 -18.50
CA GLN A 43 -0.35 7.79 -18.38
C GLN A 43 -0.73 6.54 -17.55
N HIS A 44 -0.69 5.35 -18.14
CA HIS A 44 -1.09 4.10 -17.47
C HIS A 44 0.09 3.29 -16.90
N HIS A 45 1.31 3.85 -16.89
CA HIS A 45 2.52 3.10 -16.54
C HIS A 45 2.45 2.45 -15.15
N PHE A 46 1.99 3.17 -14.13
CA PHE A 46 1.87 2.63 -12.78
C PHE A 46 0.81 1.53 -12.67
N GLU A 47 -0.31 1.70 -13.35
CA GLU A 47 -1.37 0.68 -13.42
C GLU A 47 -0.86 -0.61 -14.05
N LEU A 48 -0.19 -0.49 -15.19
CA LEU A 48 0.40 -1.63 -15.90
C LEU A 48 1.46 -2.33 -15.04
N MET A 49 2.34 -1.57 -14.40
CA MET A 49 3.39 -2.14 -13.53
C MET A 49 2.81 -2.80 -12.28
N ALA A 50 1.75 -2.25 -11.70
CA ALA A 50 1.04 -2.86 -10.59
C ALA A 50 0.41 -4.20 -10.99
N SER A 51 -0.11 -4.30 -12.22
CA SER A 51 -0.73 -5.54 -12.70
C SER A 51 0.26 -6.70 -12.79
N ILE A 52 1.52 -6.45 -13.14
CA ILE A 52 2.58 -7.48 -13.26
C ILE A 52 2.77 -8.22 -11.93
N ASN A 53 2.71 -7.49 -10.81
CA ASN A 53 2.96 -8.03 -9.47
C ASN A 53 1.70 -8.22 -8.63
N SER A 54 0.51 -8.16 -9.24
CA SER A 54 -0.78 -8.27 -8.53
C SER A 54 -0.88 -7.29 -7.35
N ILE A 55 -0.46 -6.05 -7.58
CA ILE A 55 -0.50 -4.97 -6.60
C ILE A 55 -1.83 -4.22 -6.73
N ASN A 56 -2.40 -3.88 -5.59
CA ASN A 56 -3.59 -3.05 -5.54
C ASN A 56 -3.25 -1.60 -5.91
N TYR A 57 -3.61 -1.20 -7.11
CA TYR A 57 -3.38 0.13 -7.62
C TYR A 57 -4.53 1.10 -7.29
N ARG A 58 -4.18 2.34 -6.92
CA ARG A 58 -5.11 3.46 -6.79
C ARG A 58 -4.47 4.74 -7.32
N ARG A 59 -5.19 5.45 -8.18
CA ARG A 59 -4.81 6.80 -8.60
C ARG A 59 -5.55 7.84 -7.78
N CYS A 60 -4.83 8.89 -7.40
CA CYS A 60 -5.37 10.04 -6.67
C CYS A 60 -4.93 11.32 -7.38
N LEU A 61 -5.92 12.03 -7.94
CA LEU A 61 -5.72 13.27 -8.67
C LEU A 61 -5.43 14.40 -7.68
N THR A 62 -4.37 15.14 -7.94
CA THR A 62 -3.94 16.30 -7.17
C THR A 62 -3.90 17.51 -8.10
N THR A 63 -4.41 18.66 -7.66
CA THR A 63 -4.49 19.89 -8.48
C THR A 63 -3.24 20.75 -8.32
N ASP A 64 -2.90 21.03 -7.07
CA ASP A 64 -1.82 21.90 -6.61
C ASP A 64 -1.54 21.61 -5.14
N GLY A 65 -0.39 21.98 -4.58
CA GLY A 65 -0.02 21.68 -3.18
C GLY A 65 -0.89 22.35 -2.09
N SER A 66 -2.13 22.70 -2.41
CA SER A 66 -3.15 23.26 -1.53
C SER A 66 -3.61 22.28 -0.44
N GLN A 67 -4.36 22.80 0.55
CA GLN A 67 -4.98 21.96 1.58
C GLN A 67 -5.95 20.92 0.99
N ASP A 68 -6.67 21.26 -0.08
CA ASP A 68 -7.62 20.36 -0.73
C ASP A 68 -6.92 19.12 -1.31
N THR A 69 -5.71 19.30 -1.84
CA THR A 69 -4.86 18.17 -2.27
C THR A 69 -4.43 17.30 -1.09
N SER A 70 -4.04 17.90 0.03
CA SER A 70 -3.65 17.14 1.22
C SER A 70 -4.80 16.30 1.78
N GLN A 71 -6.01 16.87 1.79
CA GLN A 71 -7.23 16.17 2.19
C GLN A 71 -7.56 15.02 1.23
N THR A 72 -7.45 15.25 -0.08
CA THR A 72 -7.67 14.23 -1.11
C THR A 72 -6.69 13.05 -0.95
N ILE A 73 -5.41 13.33 -0.72
CA ILE A 73 -4.39 12.31 -0.45
C ILE A 73 -4.74 11.54 0.83
N PHE A 74 -5.14 12.24 1.89
CA PHE A 74 -5.50 11.61 3.16
C PHE A 74 -6.70 10.66 3.00
N GLU A 75 -7.77 11.10 2.33
CA GLU A 75 -8.95 10.27 2.07
C GLU A 75 -8.63 9.06 1.19
N CYS A 76 -7.78 9.24 0.20
CA CYS A 76 -7.26 8.18 -0.66
C CYS A 76 -6.54 7.09 0.15
N VAL A 77 -5.61 7.49 1.01
CA VAL A 77 -4.86 6.58 1.88
C VAL A 77 -5.82 5.91 2.89
N LYS A 78 -6.66 6.69 3.56
CA LYS A 78 -7.61 6.21 4.57
C LYS A 78 -8.56 5.15 4.00
N SER A 79 -9.21 5.45 2.88
CA SER A 79 -10.17 4.52 2.24
C SER A 79 -9.54 3.17 1.89
N LYS A 80 -8.25 3.18 1.53
CA LYS A 80 -7.53 1.96 1.20
C LYS A 80 -7.12 1.17 2.44
N ILE A 81 -6.63 1.85 3.48
CA ILE A 81 -6.34 1.24 4.77
C ILE A 81 -7.61 0.61 5.34
N ASP A 82 -8.73 1.33 5.36
CA ASP A 82 -10.02 0.83 5.86
C ASP A 82 -10.45 -0.43 5.10
N ARG A 83 -10.24 -0.49 3.78
CA ARG A 83 -10.54 -1.67 2.97
C ARG A 83 -9.60 -2.85 3.28
N MET A 84 -8.31 -2.59 3.54
CA MET A 84 -7.38 -3.64 3.95
C MET A 84 -7.70 -4.17 5.34
N CYS A 85 -8.07 -3.29 6.28
CA CYS A 85 -8.43 -3.65 7.65
C CYS A 85 -9.79 -4.35 7.74
N SER A 86 -10.77 -3.97 6.92
CA SER A 86 -12.08 -4.64 6.88
C SER A 86 -12.07 -6.01 6.20
N LEU A 87 -11.02 -6.30 5.41
CA LEU A 87 -10.75 -7.63 4.85
C LEU A 87 -9.89 -8.50 5.78
N ALA A 88 -9.35 -7.96 6.88
CA ALA A 88 -8.65 -8.75 7.86
C ALA A 88 -9.67 -9.62 8.62
N PRO A 89 -9.47 -10.95 8.71
CA PRO A 89 -10.39 -11.80 9.47
C PRO A 89 -10.42 -11.33 10.93
N VAL A 90 -11.61 -11.03 11.42
CA VAL A 90 -11.88 -10.88 12.86
C VAL A 90 -11.52 -12.22 13.49
N GLN A 91 -10.38 -12.30 14.18
CA GLN A 91 -10.11 -13.40 15.10
C GLN A 91 -11.11 -13.25 16.25
N ASN A 92 -12.22 -13.98 16.15
CA ASN A 92 -13.11 -14.23 17.27
C ASN A 92 -12.37 -15.14 18.27
N ASP A 93 -11.68 -14.54 19.23
CA ASP A 93 -11.15 -15.25 20.39
C ASP A 93 -12.30 -15.63 21.33
N ALA A 94 -12.78 -16.86 21.19
CA ALA A 94 -13.55 -17.55 22.21
C ALA A 94 -13.05 -18.99 22.41
N GLN A 95 -12.12 -19.09 23.38
CA GLN A 95 -11.88 -20.19 24.34
C GLN A 95 -10.92 -21.36 23.99
N PRO A 96 -10.22 -21.90 25.02
CA PRO A 96 -8.88 -22.47 24.90
C PRO A 96 -8.91 -24.00 24.89
N ILE A 97 -8.01 -24.61 24.13
CA ILE A 97 -7.60 -26.01 24.37
C ILE A 97 -6.08 -26.09 24.21
N PHE A 98 -5.43 -26.45 25.31
CA PHE A 98 -4.03 -26.84 25.38
C PHE A 98 -3.72 -27.98 24.39
N SER A 99 -2.69 -27.81 23.55
CA SER A 99 -1.61 -28.80 23.41
C SER A 99 -0.57 -28.36 22.37
N THR A 100 0.64 -28.09 22.88
CA THR A 100 1.97 -28.35 22.28
C THR A 100 2.22 -28.05 20.80
N LEU A 101 3.03 -27.01 20.53
CA LEU A 101 4.21 -26.97 19.61
C LEU A 101 4.82 -25.54 19.57
N PRO A 102 6.07 -25.33 19.11
CA PRO A 102 7.00 -24.38 19.71
C PRO A 102 6.74 -22.92 19.34
N ARG A 103 7.06 -22.03 20.30
CA ARG A 103 7.12 -20.57 20.14
C ARG A 103 7.99 -20.20 18.95
N ILE A 104 7.37 -19.73 17.88
CA ILE A 104 8.02 -18.83 16.93
C ILE A 104 7.64 -17.42 17.37
N ASN A 105 8.61 -16.69 17.93
CA ASN A 105 8.48 -15.28 18.23
C ASN A 105 8.35 -14.50 16.91
N GLY A 106 7.13 -14.32 16.42
CA GLY A 106 6.81 -13.40 15.33
C GLY A 106 6.50 -12.03 15.93
N SER A 107 7.44 -11.09 15.80
CA SER A 107 7.24 -9.68 16.12
C SER A 107 6.06 -9.12 15.32
N ILE A 108 5.22 -8.34 15.98
CA ILE A 108 4.20 -7.49 15.36
C ILE A 108 4.89 -6.66 14.27
N SER A 109 4.45 -6.85 13.02
CA SER A 109 4.96 -6.13 11.86
C SER A 109 4.56 -4.66 11.98
N ASN A 110 5.53 -3.80 12.27
CA ASN A 110 5.37 -2.35 12.13
C ASN A 110 4.98 -2.03 10.68
N SER A 111 3.73 -1.60 10.48
CA SER A 111 3.22 -1.13 9.20
C SER A 111 4.13 -0.01 8.69
N SER A 112 4.79 -0.28 7.56
CA SER A 112 5.82 0.62 7.02
C SER A 112 5.27 1.32 5.77
N ILE A 113 5.25 2.65 5.80
CA ILE A 113 4.94 3.51 4.66
C ILE A 113 6.27 3.99 4.08
N ALA A 114 6.46 3.80 2.78
CA ALA A 114 7.61 4.33 2.05
C ALA A 114 7.14 5.42 1.07
N PHE A 115 7.91 6.51 1.02
CA PHE A 115 7.80 7.61 0.06
C PHE A 115 8.83 7.43 -1.05
#